data_AF-A0A8T8S8P1-F1
#
_entry.id   AF-A0A8T8S8P1-F1
#
_cell.length_a   1.000
_cell.length_b   1.000
_cell.length_c   1.000
_cell.angle_alpha   90.00
_cell.angle_beta   90.00
_cell.angle_gamma   90.00
#
_symmetry.space_group_name_H-M   'P 1'
#
loop_
_entity.id
_entity.type
_entity.pdbx_description
1 polymer ?
#
loop_
_entity_poly.entity_id
_entity_poly.type
_entity_poly.pdbx_seq_one_letter_code
_entity_poly.pdbx_strand_id
1 'polypeptide(L)'
;VLYVNGAPAGFYELSQESNDLVELSYFGLFEHALGLGIGKWFLLQCLYAAWASNPKTVTVTTNSLDHPRALQLYQQFGFSPVGTYDALVDPMTDQELLALMKRDG
;
A
#
# COMPACT_ATOMS: atom_id res chain seq x y z
N VAL A 1 9.07 -7.05 -0.63
CA VAL A 1 9.61 -6.16 -1.70
C VAL A 1 9.66 -6.93 -3.01
N LEU A 2 9.19 -6.33 -4.10
CA LEU A 2 9.25 -6.86 -5.47
C LEU A 2 10.55 -6.42 -6.15
N TYR A 3 11.17 -7.31 -6.93
CA TYR A 3 12.35 -7.00 -7.75
C TYR A 3 12.09 -7.31 -9.23
N VAL A 4 12.57 -6.44 -10.11
CA VAL A 4 12.60 -6.64 -11.57
C VAL A 4 14.01 -6.31 -12.06
N ASN A 5 14.64 -7.25 -12.78
CA ASN A 5 16.01 -7.10 -13.31
C ASN A 5 17.05 -6.67 -12.25
N GLY A 6 16.90 -7.16 -11.01
CA GLY A 6 17.81 -6.85 -9.91
C GLY A 6 17.56 -5.51 -9.20
N ALA A 7 16.59 -4.71 -9.65
CA ALA A 7 16.19 -3.46 -9.00
C ALA A 7 14.87 -3.62 -8.23
N PRO A 8 14.70 -2.98 -7.06
CA PRO A 8 13.40 -2.90 -6.39
C PRO A 8 12.36 -2.26 -7.31
N ALA A 9 11.24 -2.94 -7.52
CA ALA A 9 10.19 -2.56 -8.46
C ALA A 9 8.85 -2.24 -7.76
N GLY A 10 8.75 -2.54 -6.46
CA GLY A 10 7.59 -2.21 -5.63
C GLY A 10 7.71 -2.78 -4.24
N PHE A 11 6.82 -2.37 -3.35
CA PHE A 11 6.73 -2.94 -2.01
C PHE A 11 5.28 -2.91 -1.52
N TYR A 12 5.05 -3.66 -0.45
CA TYR A 12 3.86 -3.55 0.35
C TYR A 12 4.24 -3.65 1.83
N GLU A 13 3.37 -3.14 2.69
CA GLU A 13 3.46 -3.25 4.13
C GLU A 13 2.12 -3.73 4.68
N LEU A 14 2.19 -4.64 5.65
CA LEU A 14 1.04 -5.19 6.33
C LEU A 14 1.17 -4.87 7.82
N SER A 15 0.09 -4.36 8.40
CA SER A 15 -0.02 -4.17 9.85
C SER A 15 -1.03 -5.16 10.42
N GLN A 16 -0.64 -5.87 11.49
CA GLN A 16 -1.54 -6.77 12.21
C GLN A 16 -2.22 -5.99 13.34
N GLU A 17 -3.41 -5.44 13.04
CA GLU A 17 -4.18 -4.62 13.98
C GLU A 17 -4.77 -5.45 15.14
N SER A 18 -5.14 -6.70 14.86
CA SER A 18 -5.57 -7.68 15.87
C SER A 18 -5.48 -9.10 15.29
N ASN A 19 -5.68 -10.16 16.08
CA ASN A 19 -5.69 -11.54 15.56
C ASN A 19 -6.68 -11.76 14.39
N ASP A 20 -7.74 -10.96 14.30
CA ASP A 20 -8.79 -11.10 13.29
C ASP A 20 -8.67 -10.07 12.15
N LEU A 21 -7.75 -9.11 12.22
CA LEU A 21 -7.65 -7.98 11.30
C LEU A 21 -6.21 -7.71 10.88
N VAL A 22 -6.00 -7.68 9.56
CA VAL A 22 -4.76 -7.22 8.93
C VAL A 22 -5.08 -6.01 8.04
N GLU A 23 -4.30 -4.95 8.16
CA GLU A 23 -4.34 -3.81 7.25
C GLU A 23 -3.22 -3.92 6.20
N LEU A 24 -3.57 -3.73 4.94
CA LEU A 24 -2.63 -3.38 3.88
C LEU A 24 -2.35 -1.87 3.94
N SER A 25 -1.34 -1.49 4.73
CA SER A 25 -1.04 -0.10 5.03
C SER A 25 -0.39 0.61 3.84
N TYR A 26 0.48 -0.09 3.10
CA TYR A 26 1.12 0.45 1.90
C TYR A 26 1.16 -0.60 0.78
N PHE A 27 0.90 -0.18 -0.44
CA PHE A 27 1.08 -0.98 -1.65
C PHE A 27 1.45 -0.08 -2.83
N GLY A 28 2.57 -0.37 -3.48
CA GLY A 28 3.03 0.48 -4.59
C GLY A 28 4.04 -0.20 -5.50
N LEU A 29 4.10 0.31 -6.72
CA LEU A 29 5.13 0.00 -7.70
C LEU A 29 5.92 1.26 -8.01
N PHE A 30 7.21 1.11 -8.26
CA PHE A 30 8.02 2.19 -8.80
C PHE A 30 7.67 2.45 -10.27
N GLU A 31 7.89 3.68 -10.74
CA GLU A 31 7.52 4.11 -12.10
C GLU A 31 8.06 3.20 -13.20
N HIS A 32 9.32 2.75 -13.09
CA HIS A 32 9.97 1.88 -14.06
C HIS A 32 9.33 0.48 -14.16
N ALA A 33 8.50 0.10 -13.19
CA ALA A 33 7.80 -1.17 -13.14
C ALA A 33 6.35 -1.07 -13.65
N LEU A 34 5.86 0.15 -13.90
CA LEU A 34 4.53 0.39 -14.47
C LEU A 34 4.49 -0.10 -15.92
N GLY A 35 3.31 -0.58 -16.36
CA GLY A 35 3.11 -1.09 -17.73
C GLY A 35 3.60 -2.52 -17.97
N LEU A 36 4.35 -3.13 -17.05
CA LEU A 36 4.83 -4.51 -17.17
C LEU A 36 3.78 -5.59 -16.87
N GLY A 37 2.55 -5.20 -16.52
CA GLY A 37 1.47 -6.13 -16.17
C GLY A 37 1.61 -6.83 -14.81
N ILE A 38 2.66 -6.53 -14.05
CA ILE A 38 3.01 -7.23 -12.80
C ILE A 38 2.19 -6.81 -11.58
N GLY A 39 1.50 -5.66 -11.62
CA GLY A 39 0.81 -5.11 -10.45
C GLY A 39 -0.28 -6.00 -9.88
N LYS A 40 -1.08 -6.66 -10.73
CA LYS A 40 -2.11 -7.61 -10.28
C LYS A 40 -1.48 -8.83 -9.60
N TRP A 41 -0.45 -9.40 -10.22
CA TRP A 41 0.27 -10.52 -9.63
C TRP A 41 0.90 -10.13 -8.28
N PHE A 42 1.46 -8.93 -8.19
CA PHE A 42 2.09 -8.46 -6.96
C PHE A 42 1.06 -8.21 -5.84
N LEU A 43 -0.11 -7.63 -6.15
CA LEU A 43 -1.20 -7.51 -5.18
C LEU A 43 -1.68 -8.89 -4.71
N LEU A 44 -1.75 -9.88 -5.60
CA LEU A 44 -2.08 -11.25 -5.19
C LEU A 44 -1.07 -11.82 -4.19
N GLN A 45 0.23 -11.59 -4.40
CA GLN A 45 1.27 -12.00 -3.43
C GLN A 45 1.11 -11.29 -2.09
N CYS A 46 0.80 -9.99 -2.11
CA CYS A 46 0.49 -9.22 -0.91
C CYS A 46 -0.70 -9.83 -0.14
N LEU A 47 -1.77 -10.21 -0.84
CA LEU A 47 -2.94 -10.83 -0.21
C LEU A 47 -2.62 -12.20 0.36
N TYR A 48 -1.84 -13.04 -0.35
CA TYR A 48 -1.37 -14.31 0.23
C TYR A 48 -0.63 -14.10 1.55
N ALA A 49 0.22 -13.07 1.63
CA ALA A 49 0.90 -12.72 2.87
C ALA A 49 -0.08 -12.22 3.96
N ALA A 50 -1.04 -11.37 3.61
CA ALA A 50 -2.04 -10.85 4.56
C ALA A 50 -2.91 -11.96 5.16
N TRP A 51 -3.27 -12.96 4.36
CA TRP A 51 -4.09 -14.10 4.80
C TRP A 51 -3.28 -15.21 5.50
N ALA A 52 -1.94 -15.12 5.55
CA ALA A 52 -1.10 -16.17 6.13
C ALA A 52 -1.32 -16.37 7.64
N SER A 53 -1.73 -15.32 8.36
CA SER A 53 -2.13 -15.40 9.78
C SER A 53 -3.58 -15.85 9.99
N ASN A 54 -4.30 -16.17 8.90
CA ASN A 54 -5.72 -16.52 8.90
C ASN A 54 -6.63 -15.50 9.65
N PRO A 55 -6.53 -14.19 9.34
CA PRO A 55 -7.43 -13.20 9.92
C PRO A 55 -8.86 -13.44 9.42
N LYS A 56 -9.84 -12.74 10.02
CA LYS A 56 -11.21 -12.71 9.49
C LYS A 56 -11.38 -11.66 8.41
N THR A 57 -10.60 -10.59 8.48
CA THR A 57 -10.72 -9.42 7.62
C THR A 57 -9.36 -8.90 7.21
N VAL A 58 -9.24 -8.51 5.94
CA VAL A 58 -8.13 -7.71 5.42
C VAL A 58 -8.70 -6.37 4.95
N THR A 59 -8.13 -5.26 5.41
CA THR A 59 -8.53 -3.90 5.03
C THR A 59 -7.44 -3.21 4.21
N VAL A 60 -7.84 -2.22 3.41
CA VAL A 60 -6.93 -1.30 2.72
C VAL A 60 -7.59 0.06 2.66
N THR A 61 -6.82 1.11 2.87
CA THR A 61 -7.26 2.49 2.62
C THR A 61 -6.60 2.97 1.32
N THR A 62 -7.38 3.63 0.47
CA THR A 62 -6.87 4.30 -0.73
C THR A 62 -7.49 5.69 -0.80
N ASN A 63 -6.74 6.66 -1.33
CA ASN A 63 -7.14 8.06 -1.37
C ASN A 63 -6.87 8.69 -2.74
N SER A 64 -7.20 9.96 -2.88
CA SER A 64 -7.08 10.71 -4.14
C SER A 64 -5.63 11.00 -4.58
N LEU A 65 -4.63 10.77 -3.72
CA LEU A 65 -3.21 10.87 -4.07
C LEU A 65 -2.68 9.57 -4.70
N ASP A 66 -3.38 8.46 -4.53
CA ASP A 66 -3.00 7.19 -5.14
C ASP A 66 -3.22 7.18 -6.65
N HIS A 67 -2.64 6.18 -7.32
CA HIS A 67 -2.86 5.98 -8.75
C HIS A 67 -4.38 5.88 -9.05
N PRO A 68 -4.91 6.54 -10.11
CA PRO A 68 -6.36 6.56 -10.43
C PRO A 68 -7.04 5.20 -10.63
N ARG A 69 -6.26 4.12 -10.67
CA ARG A 69 -6.73 2.73 -10.84
C ARG A 69 -6.65 1.92 -9.53
N ALA A 70 -6.20 2.51 -8.43
CA ALA A 70 -6.00 1.81 -7.15
C ALA A 70 -7.32 1.22 -6.63
N LEU A 71 -8.37 2.04 -6.48
CA LEU A 71 -9.68 1.59 -6.05
C LEU A 71 -10.23 0.46 -6.94
N GLN A 72 -10.16 0.62 -8.26
CA GLN A 72 -10.61 -0.41 -9.20
C GLN A 72 -9.80 -1.70 -9.07
N LEU A 73 -8.49 -1.60 -8.86
CA LEU A 73 -7.62 -2.75 -8.64
C LEU A 73 -8.04 -3.50 -7.38
N TYR A 74 -8.23 -2.82 -6.24
CA TYR A 74 -8.70 -3.48 -5.02
C TYR A 74 -10.06 -4.14 -5.21
N GLN A 75 -11.00 -3.48 -5.88
CA GLN A 75 -12.32 -4.07 -6.19
C GLN A 75 -12.22 -5.34 -7.04
N GLN A 76 -11.28 -5.41 -7.99
CA GLN A 76 -11.03 -6.64 -8.78
C GLN A 76 -10.56 -7.82 -7.93
N PHE A 77 -10.01 -7.55 -6.74
CA PHE A 77 -9.56 -8.56 -5.77
C PHE A 77 -10.56 -8.80 -4.63
N GLY A 78 -11.80 -8.34 -4.78
CA GLY A 78 -12.90 -8.64 -3.86
C GLY A 78 -13.07 -7.65 -2.71
N PHE A 79 -12.30 -6.56 -2.67
CA PHE A 79 -12.53 -5.49 -1.71
C PHE A 79 -13.82 -4.73 -2.05
N SER A 80 -14.56 -4.36 -1.02
CA SER A 80 -15.75 -3.51 -1.13
C SER A 80 -15.59 -2.28 -0.25
N PRO A 81 -15.95 -1.07 -0.73
CA PRO A 81 -15.90 0.14 0.09
C PRO A 81 -16.79 -0.01 1.34
N VAL A 82 -16.24 0.28 2.52
CA VAL A 82 -16.96 0.24 3.80
C VAL A 82 -17.11 1.63 4.43
N GLY A 83 -16.39 2.63 3.92
CA GLY A 83 -16.44 4.01 4.36
C GLY A 83 -15.61 4.91 3.46
N THR A 84 -15.94 6.20 3.48
CA THR A 84 -15.20 7.27 2.81
C THR A 84 -15.19 8.47 3.73
N TYR A 85 -14.07 9.17 3.82
CA TYR A 85 -13.94 10.40 4.58
C TYR A 85 -12.99 11.34 3.85
N ASP A 86 -13.15 12.64 4.11
CA ASP A 86 -12.22 13.65 3.67
C ASP A 86 -11.20 13.94 4.77
N ALA A 87 -9.94 14.12 4.37
CA ALA A 87 -8.86 14.51 5.27
C ALA A 87 -8.09 15.67 4.66
N LEU A 88 -7.80 16.69 5.46
CA LEU A 88 -6.83 17.71 5.11
C LEU A 88 -5.44 17.20 5.50
N VAL A 89 -4.58 17.04 4.50
CA VAL A 89 -3.17 16.70 4.72
C VAL A 89 -2.37 17.98 4.56
N ASP A 90 -1.76 18.44 5.66
CA ASP A 90 -0.78 19.51 5.64
C ASP A 90 0.62 18.87 5.52
N PRO A 91 1.27 18.93 4.34
CA PRO A 91 2.57 18.32 4.18
C PRO A 91 3.61 19.08 5.02
N MET A 92 4.54 18.34 5.63
CA MET A 92 5.69 18.96 6.28
C MET A 92 6.46 19.83 5.28
N THR A 93 6.88 21.01 5.71
CA THR A 93 7.80 21.83 4.91
C THR A 93 9.15 21.12 4.77
N ASP A 94 9.90 21.45 3.71
CA ASP A 94 11.27 20.92 3.50
C ASP A 94 12.16 21.13 4.74
N GLN A 95 12.00 22.26 5.44
CA GLN A 95 12.75 22.56 6.66
C GLN A 95 12.40 21.62 7.81
N GLU A 96 11.12 21.34 8.03
CA GLU A 96 10.67 20.42 9.08
C GLU A 96 11.06 18.97 8.75
N LEU A 97 10.96 18.58 7.48
CA LEU A 97 11.41 17.27 7.00
C LEU A 97 12.92 17.09 7.26
N LEU A 98 13.73 18.10 6.89
CA LEU A 98 15.17 18.11 7.15
C LEU A 98 15.49 18.05 8.64
N ALA A 99 14.70 18.71 9.49
CA ALA A 99 14.89 18.66 10.94
C ALA A 99 14.57 17.27 11.52
N LEU A 100 13.54 16.59 11.01
CA LEU A 100 13.18 15.23 11.40
C LEU A 100 14.28 14.23 11.02
N MET A 101 14.76 14.28 9.78
CA MET A 101 15.82 13.40 9.27
C MET A 101 17.14 13.53 10.04
N LYS A 102 17.43 14.72 10.60
CA LYS A 102 18.64 14.97 11.42
C LYS A 102 18.51 14.52 12.87
N ARG A 103 17.30 14.22 13.33
CA ARG A 103 17.06 13.80 14.72
C ARG A 103 17.24 12.30 14.93
N ASP A 104 17.11 11.52 13.85
CA ASP A 104 17.18 10.06 13.83
C ASP A 104 18.49 9.52 13.20
N GLY A 105 19.47 10.40 12.93
CA GLY A 105 20.81 10.07 12.45
C GLY A 105 21.90 10.51 13.42
#